data_AF-A0A166KM79-F1
#
_entry.id   AF-A0A166KM79-F1
#
_cell.length_a   1.000
_cell.length_b   1.000
_cell.length_c   1.000
_cell.angle_alpha   90.00
_cell.angle_beta   90.00
_cell.angle_gamma   90.00
#
_symmetry.space_group_name_H-M   'P 1'
#
loop_
_entity.id
_entity.type
_entity.pdbx_description
1 polymer ?
#
loop_
_entity_poly.entity_id
_entity_poly.type
_entity_poly.pdbx_seq_one_letter_code
_entity_poly.pdbx_strand_id
1 'polypeptide(L)'
;MVSVKAALFNLGLLGGVLAQDLSIPALWQGTKSPLSRSQRDGIAHDAAASLASSLNYYQDVVSGLSTTHLIASQFAVLALQDWLSGNTSWENQVKSPSQDWTQANGFFHDDTPGWDEPIYWSIVYFYAYRAYGLDPGLLSSAISAWQYVYDNAFISEADVANGAGAGTAGRTFPYALPADCFSNATIAGGVFYYKNRTSDTTINSESVGPFMAVSAYLYEATSNATYLSAAQLSLDFMLNYLWNGTIVYDSFVTDSCSIPTKSAVLSYDQAWFIEGLSVMANITKNDTLTALLLKAVPSVITVPKWTDQSGVITEGDNATQANLKSIFVRGLAEARRRNPGTPLANYIEAYITVQVQQVPSIILHRLLTHI
;
A
#
# COMPACT_ATOMS: atom_id res chain seq x y z
N MET A 1 36.07 -5.50 10.98
CA MET A 1 35.90 -4.73 9.73
C MET A 1 35.39 -5.70 8.67
N VAL A 2 34.08 -5.83 8.55
CA VAL A 2 33.45 -6.73 7.57
C VAL A 2 33.18 -5.89 6.32
N SER A 3 33.81 -6.28 5.21
CA SER A 3 33.69 -5.63 3.91
C SER A 3 32.32 -5.97 3.32
N VAL A 4 31.44 -4.96 3.26
CA VAL A 4 30.17 -5.04 2.52
C VAL A 4 30.50 -5.00 1.03
N LYS A 5 30.47 -6.15 0.37
CA LYS A 5 30.49 -6.21 -1.10
C LYS A 5 29.08 -5.92 -1.60
N ALA A 6 28.79 -4.65 -1.88
CA ALA A 6 27.64 -4.28 -2.68
C ALA A 6 27.81 -4.88 -4.09
N ALA A 7 27.01 -5.87 -4.42
CA ALA A 7 26.92 -6.38 -5.78
C ALA A 7 26.15 -5.36 -6.63
N LEU A 8 26.87 -4.44 -7.26
CA LEU A 8 26.34 -3.57 -8.31
C LEU A 8 26.06 -4.42 -9.56
N PHE A 9 24.81 -4.82 -9.76
CA PHE A 9 24.35 -5.36 -11.03
C PHE A 9 24.32 -4.21 -12.06
N ASN A 10 25.36 -4.13 -12.88
CA ASN A 10 25.35 -3.33 -14.11
C ASN A 10 24.54 -4.08 -15.18
N LEU A 11 23.23 -3.86 -15.22
CA LEU A 11 22.44 -4.15 -16.42
C LEU A 11 22.65 -3.02 -17.44
N GLY A 12 23.69 -3.18 -18.26
CA GLY A 12 23.87 -2.41 -19.49
C GLY A 12 22.88 -2.87 -20.56
N LEU A 13 21.63 -2.42 -20.48
CA LEU A 13 20.69 -2.47 -21.60
C LEU A 13 20.51 -1.03 -22.10
N LEU A 14 21.19 -0.70 -23.20
CA LEU A 14 20.79 0.40 -24.09
C LEU A 14 19.50 -0.04 -24.83
N GLY A 15 18.42 -0.23 -24.07
CA GLY A 15 17.09 -0.37 -24.61
C GLY A 15 16.60 1.00 -25.00
N GLY A 16 16.23 1.20 -26.27
CA GLY A 16 15.46 2.38 -26.65
C GLY A 16 14.26 2.50 -25.72
N VAL A 17 14.13 3.64 -25.03
CA VAL A 17 12.98 3.93 -24.19
C VAL A 17 11.78 3.96 -25.13
N LEU A 18 11.04 2.86 -25.22
CA LEU A 18 9.69 2.91 -25.77
C LEU A 18 8.93 3.87 -24.88
N ALA A 19 8.57 5.02 -25.42
CA ALA A 19 7.71 5.97 -24.73
C ALA A 19 6.41 5.23 -24.37
N GLN A 20 6.14 5.09 -23.07
CA GLN A 20 4.88 4.55 -22.58
C GLN A 20 3.74 5.42 -23.12
N ASP A 21 2.71 4.80 -23.67
CA ASP A 21 1.52 5.51 -24.09
C ASP A 21 0.71 5.90 -22.84
N LEU A 22 0.84 7.17 -22.44
CA LEU A 22 0.10 7.79 -21.36
C LEU A 22 -1.01 8.71 -21.90
N SER A 23 -1.49 8.45 -23.12
CA SER A 23 -2.68 9.10 -23.64
C SER A 23 -3.91 8.73 -22.81
N ILE A 24 -4.78 9.70 -22.61
CA ILE A 24 -6.03 9.50 -21.87
C ILE A 24 -7.01 8.76 -22.80
N PRO A 25 -7.51 7.56 -22.42
CA PRO A 25 -8.45 6.81 -23.25
C PRO A 25 -9.70 7.63 -23.58
N ALA A 26 -10.11 7.64 -24.85
CA ALA A 26 -11.24 8.45 -25.33
C ALA A 26 -12.60 8.05 -24.71
N LEU A 27 -12.70 6.82 -24.17
CA LEU A 27 -13.90 6.33 -23.50
C LEU A 27 -14.04 6.83 -22.07
N TRP A 28 -12.96 7.35 -21.46
CA TRP A 28 -13.03 7.93 -20.12
C TRP A 28 -13.78 9.25 -20.15
N GLN A 29 -14.91 9.29 -19.45
CA GLN A 29 -15.73 10.48 -19.32
C GLN A 29 -15.31 11.27 -18.09
N GLY A 30 -15.35 12.60 -18.17
CA GLY A 30 -15.11 13.39 -16.98
C GLY A 30 -13.65 13.47 -16.53
N THR A 31 -12.71 13.39 -17.46
CA THR A 31 -11.26 13.38 -17.16
C THR A 31 -10.71 14.71 -16.66
N LYS A 32 -11.55 15.76 -16.57
CA LYS A 32 -11.23 17.06 -16.00
C LYS A 32 -12.33 17.48 -15.03
N SER A 33 -11.91 17.93 -13.85
CA SER A 33 -12.84 18.43 -12.83
C SER A 33 -13.25 19.87 -13.16
N PRO A 34 -14.54 20.20 -13.19
CA PRO A 34 -15.00 21.59 -13.32
C PRO A 34 -14.89 22.36 -11.99
N LEU A 35 -14.59 21.66 -10.89
CA LEU A 35 -14.53 22.24 -9.55
C LEU A 35 -13.21 22.98 -9.33
N SER A 36 -13.25 24.05 -8.56
CA SER A 36 -12.05 24.65 -7.98
C SER A 36 -11.41 23.71 -6.95
N ARG A 37 -10.15 23.97 -6.58
CA ARG A 37 -9.49 23.24 -5.49
C ARG A 37 -10.28 23.34 -4.19
N SER A 38 -10.71 24.54 -3.81
CA SER A 38 -11.47 24.76 -2.57
C SER A 38 -12.80 23.99 -2.55
N GLN A 39 -13.50 23.89 -3.67
CA GLN A 39 -14.73 23.08 -3.76
C GLN A 39 -14.44 21.58 -3.58
N ARG A 40 -13.35 21.07 -4.17
CA ARG A 40 -12.94 19.67 -3.95
C ARG A 40 -12.52 19.41 -2.50
N ASP A 41 -11.79 20.35 -1.90
CA ASP A 41 -11.38 20.27 -0.50
C ASP A 41 -12.60 20.25 0.42
N GLY A 42 -13.64 21.06 0.13
CA GLY A 42 -14.91 21.06 0.87
C GLY A 42 -15.64 19.72 0.77
N ILE A 43 -15.78 19.15 -0.43
CA ILE A 43 -16.41 17.82 -0.61
C ILE A 43 -15.64 16.73 0.15
N ALA A 44 -14.30 16.77 0.10
CA ALA A 44 -13.47 15.82 0.83
C ALA A 44 -13.62 15.99 2.35
N HIS A 45 -13.70 17.22 2.84
CA HIS A 45 -13.96 17.52 4.25
C HIS A 45 -15.32 16.98 4.69
N ASP A 46 -16.39 17.25 3.94
CA ASP A 46 -17.75 16.80 4.29
C ASP A 46 -17.87 15.26 4.31
N ALA A 47 -17.17 14.59 3.38
CA ALA A 47 -17.08 13.13 3.38
C ALA A 47 -16.30 12.60 4.60
N ALA A 48 -15.18 13.23 4.96
CA ALA A 48 -14.42 12.90 6.17
C ALA A 48 -15.23 13.15 7.45
N ALA A 49 -16.00 14.24 7.50
CA ALA A 49 -16.89 14.55 8.62
C ALA A 49 -17.99 13.49 8.79
N SER A 50 -18.56 13.03 7.68
CA SER A 50 -19.55 11.95 7.68
C SER A 50 -18.94 10.66 8.24
N LEU A 51 -17.75 10.28 7.79
CA LEU A 51 -17.02 9.13 8.34
C LEU A 51 -16.73 9.32 9.83
N ALA A 52 -16.13 10.45 10.21
CA ALA A 52 -15.76 10.75 11.60
C ALA A 52 -16.97 10.67 12.56
N SER A 53 -18.15 11.11 12.10
CA SER A 53 -19.39 11.02 12.89
C SER A 53 -19.90 9.59 13.11
N SER A 54 -19.48 8.64 12.27
CA SER A 54 -19.84 7.21 12.40
C SER A 54 -18.84 6.40 13.22
N LEU A 55 -17.68 6.97 13.59
CA LEU A 55 -16.64 6.24 14.31
C LEU A 55 -17.04 6.00 15.77
N ASN A 56 -17.17 4.73 16.16
CA ASN A 56 -17.30 4.26 17.53
C ASN A 56 -16.04 3.49 17.95
N TYR A 57 -15.08 4.21 18.50
CA TYR A 57 -13.74 3.68 18.79
C TYR A 57 -13.70 2.53 19.84
N TYR A 58 -14.82 2.25 20.52
CA TYR A 58 -14.94 1.23 21.56
C TYR A 58 -15.79 0.02 21.17
N GLN A 59 -16.42 0.03 19.99
CA GLN A 59 -17.19 -1.09 19.40
C GLN A 59 -17.06 -0.99 17.89
N ASP A 60 -16.43 -1.97 17.22
CA ASP A 60 -16.27 -2.06 15.74
C ASP A 60 -16.38 -0.70 15.05
N VAL A 61 -15.26 0.03 14.91
CA VAL A 61 -15.21 1.49 14.65
C VAL A 61 -16.31 2.00 13.71
N VAL A 62 -16.63 1.27 12.64
CA VAL A 62 -17.95 1.34 12.01
C VAL A 62 -18.57 -0.05 11.99
N SER A 63 -19.81 -0.19 12.49
CA SER A 63 -20.53 -1.48 12.55
C SER A 63 -20.51 -2.21 11.20
N GLY A 64 -19.95 -3.42 11.17
CA GLY A 64 -19.81 -4.25 9.97
C GLY A 64 -18.50 -4.06 9.19
N LEU A 65 -17.62 -3.15 9.61
CA LEU A 65 -16.25 -2.97 9.11
C LEU A 65 -15.25 -3.37 10.20
N SER A 66 -15.23 -4.65 10.56
CA SER A 66 -14.51 -5.15 11.72
C SER A 66 -13.07 -5.58 11.46
N THR A 67 -12.66 -5.88 10.21
CA THR A 67 -11.28 -6.31 9.97
C THR A 67 -10.30 -5.18 10.25
N THR A 68 -9.11 -5.50 10.78
CA THR A 68 -8.13 -4.49 11.19
C THR A 68 -7.73 -3.54 10.06
N HIS A 69 -7.58 -4.03 8.83
CA HIS A 69 -7.24 -3.14 7.70
C HIS A 69 -8.36 -2.13 7.40
N LEU A 70 -9.64 -2.49 7.60
CA LEU A 70 -10.77 -1.57 7.45
C LEU A 70 -10.81 -0.57 8.60
N ILE A 71 -10.53 -0.99 9.82
CA ILE A 71 -10.41 -0.11 10.99
C ILE A 71 -9.27 0.90 10.79
N ALA A 72 -8.06 0.41 10.50
CA ALA A 72 -6.89 1.25 10.26
C ALA A 72 -7.12 2.23 9.08
N SER A 73 -7.79 1.78 8.02
CA SER A 73 -8.09 2.63 6.85
C SER A 73 -8.93 3.87 7.20
N GLN A 74 -9.79 3.79 8.22
CA GLN A 74 -10.61 4.92 8.66
C GLN A 74 -9.76 6.03 9.28
N PHE A 75 -8.77 5.67 10.11
CA PHE A 75 -7.81 6.64 10.65
C PHE A 75 -6.88 7.19 9.56
N ALA A 76 -6.43 6.31 8.66
CA ALA A 76 -5.56 6.69 7.55
C ALA A 76 -6.21 7.76 6.66
N VAL A 77 -7.49 7.61 6.30
CA VAL A 77 -8.16 8.57 5.40
C VAL A 77 -8.38 9.93 6.06
N LEU A 78 -8.67 9.97 7.37
CA LEU A 78 -8.78 11.24 8.11
C LEU A 78 -7.43 11.98 8.16
N ALA A 79 -6.35 11.27 8.49
CA ALA A 79 -5.01 11.85 8.50
C ALA A 79 -4.58 12.35 7.11
N LEU A 80 -4.87 11.59 6.05
CA LEU A 80 -4.57 11.98 4.68
C LEU A 80 -5.40 13.17 4.23
N GLN A 81 -6.67 13.26 4.63
CA GLN A 81 -7.52 14.41 4.30
C GLN A 81 -6.94 15.69 4.90
N ASP A 82 -6.58 15.67 6.18
CA ASP A 82 -5.93 16.77 6.89
C ASP A 82 -4.61 17.16 6.19
N TRP A 83 -3.75 16.17 5.92
CA TRP A 83 -2.46 16.40 5.29
C TRP A 83 -2.57 16.99 3.87
N LEU A 84 -3.46 16.46 3.03
CA LEU A 84 -3.61 16.91 1.63
C LEU A 84 -4.31 18.27 1.52
N SER A 85 -5.20 18.58 2.45
CA SER A 85 -5.88 19.88 2.51
C SER A 85 -5.07 20.95 3.25
N GLY A 86 -4.09 20.54 4.06
CA GLY A 86 -3.24 21.43 4.85
C GLY A 86 -3.91 21.95 6.12
N ASN A 87 -4.75 21.13 6.76
CA ASN A 87 -5.41 21.45 8.03
C ASN A 87 -5.22 20.30 9.05
N THR A 88 -5.83 20.41 10.23
CA THR A 88 -5.73 19.44 11.34
C THR A 88 -7.09 19.13 11.96
N SER A 89 -8.15 19.12 11.14
CA SER A 89 -9.55 19.03 11.61
C SER A 89 -9.83 17.74 12.38
N TRP A 90 -9.15 16.65 12.02
CA TRP A 90 -9.36 15.31 12.56
C TRP A 90 -8.26 14.85 13.51
N GLU A 91 -7.35 15.74 13.93
CA GLU A 91 -6.18 15.37 14.74
C GLU A 91 -6.57 14.59 16.01
N ASN A 92 -7.59 15.06 16.74
CA ASN A 92 -8.05 14.42 17.97
C ASN A 92 -8.79 13.10 17.72
N GLN A 93 -9.40 12.93 16.54
CA GLN A 93 -10.09 11.72 16.10
C GLN A 93 -9.10 10.66 15.60
N VAL A 94 -7.90 11.07 15.19
CA VAL A 94 -6.86 10.16 14.71
C VAL A 94 -5.89 9.78 15.83
N LYS A 95 -5.25 10.75 16.49
CA LYS A 95 -4.10 10.48 17.36
C LYS A 95 -4.43 9.58 18.54
N SER A 96 -5.23 10.08 19.48
CA SER A 96 -5.55 9.33 20.70
C SER A 96 -6.34 8.05 20.40
N PRO A 97 -7.41 8.07 19.57
CA PRO A 97 -8.19 6.86 19.35
C PRO A 97 -7.42 5.73 18.65
N SER A 98 -6.52 6.04 17.70
CA SER A 98 -5.68 5.01 17.07
C SER A 98 -4.64 4.42 18.03
N GLN A 99 -4.13 5.20 18.99
CA GLN A 99 -3.20 4.72 20.01
C GLN A 99 -3.93 3.94 21.11
N ASP A 100 -5.09 4.42 21.57
CA ASP A 100 -5.92 3.75 22.56
C ASP A 100 -6.38 2.39 22.03
N TRP A 101 -6.78 2.33 20.76
CA TRP A 101 -7.20 1.07 20.13
C TRP A 101 -6.05 0.04 20.10
N THR A 102 -4.85 0.43 19.66
CA THR A 102 -3.73 -0.53 19.61
C THR A 102 -3.16 -0.86 20.98
N GLN A 103 -3.29 0.04 21.96
CA GLN A 103 -2.95 -0.28 23.34
C GLN A 103 -3.91 -1.31 23.93
N ALA A 104 -5.20 -1.22 23.63
CA ALA A 104 -6.22 -2.13 24.14
C ALA A 104 -6.18 -3.50 23.46
N ASN A 105 -5.93 -3.55 22.15
CA ASN A 105 -6.05 -4.77 21.34
C ASN A 105 -4.71 -5.35 20.87
N GLY A 106 -3.61 -4.62 21.03
CA GLY A 106 -2.38 -4.87 20.28
C GLY A 106 -2.52 -4.46 18.81
N PHE A 107 -1.76 -5.09 17.93
CA PHE A 107 -1.86 -4.84 16.48
C PHE A 107 -2.87 -5.73 15.76
N PHE A 108 -3.51 -6.66 16.46
CA PHE A 108 -4.35 -7.69 15.86
C PHE A 108 -5.77 -7.61 16.38
N HIS A 109 -6.75 -7.91 15.54
CA HIS A 109 -8.15 -8.00 15.93
C HIS A 109 -8.78 -9.36 15.60
N ASP A 110 -8.34 -10.01 14.52
CA ASP A 110 -9.04 -11.17 13.95
C ASP A 110 -8.60 -12.50 14.59
N ASP A 111 -9.50 -13.49 14.59
CA ASP A 111 -9.24 -14.87 15.03
C ASP A 111 -8.15 -15.57 14.19
N THR A 112 -7.92 -15.09 12.97
CA THR A 112 -6.87 -15.55 12.06
C THR A 112 -5.92 -14.40 11.71
N PRO A 113 -5.06 -13.96 12.65
CA PRO A 113 -4.34 -12.71 12.50
C PRO A 113 -3.33 -12.77 11.35
N GLY A 114 -3.36 -11.73 10.52
CA GLY A 114 -2.44 -11.50 9.41
C GLY A 114 -1.33 -10.54 9.78
N TRP A 115 -0.14 -10.71 9.23
CA TRP A 115 0.98 -9.79 9.46
C TRP A 115 0.83 -8.45 8.74
N ASP A 116 -0.13 -8.32 7.82
CA ASP A 116 -0.57 -7.06 7.24
C ASP A 116 -1.12 -6.11 8.31
N GLU A 117 -1.83 -6.60 9.33
CA GLU A 117 -2.48 -5.79 10.36
C GLU A 117 -1.54 -4.76 11.05
N PRO A 118 -0.40 -5.15 11.67
CA PRO A 118 0.58 -4.20 12.20
C PRO A 118 1.18 -3.28 11.12
N ILE A 119 1.24 -3.71 9.86
CA ILE A 119 1.73 -2.87 8.76
C ILE A 119 0.73 -1.73 8.50
N TYR A 120 -0.57 -2.03 8.46
CA TYR A 120 -1.61 -1.01 8.31
C TYR A 120 -1.56 0.01 9.46
N TRP A 121 -1.33 -0.43 10.71
CA TRP A 121 -1.13 0.49 11.83
C TRP A 121 0.13 1.35 11.68
N SER A 122 1.25 0.78 11.21
CA SER A 122 2.45 1.54 10.91
C SER A 122 2.17 2.67 9.89
N ILE A 123 1.36 2.37 8.87
CA ILE A 123 0.96 3.33 7.84
C ILE A 123 0.06 4.43 8.41
N VAL A 124 -0.93 4.09 9.24
CA VAL A 124 -1.77 5.06 9.94
C VAL A 124 -0.92 6.05 10.72
N TYR A 125 -0.01 5.54 11.55
CA TYR A 125 0.86 6.38 12.36
C TYR A 125 1.79 7.24 11.52
N PHE A 126 2.30 6.72 10.40
CA PHE A 126 3.13 7.50 9.49
C PHE A 126 2.34 8.62 8.81
N TYR A 127 1.12 8.36 8.35
CA TYR A 127 0.28 9.41 7.77
C TYR A 127 -0.11 10.46 8.82
N ALA A 128 -0.45 10.04 10.03
CA ALA A 128 -0.72 10.95 11.14
C ALA A 128 0.51 11.80 11.50
N TYR A 129 1.71 11.20 11.53
CA TYR A 129 2.98 11.93 11.68
C TYR A 129 3.12 13.05 10.63
N ARG A 130 2.82 12.76 9.36
CA ARG A 130 2.87 13.78 8.28
C ARG A 130 1.82 14.87 8.44
N ALA A 131 0.62 14.52 8.87
CA ALA A 131 -0.50 15.44 9.01
C ALA A 131 -0.32 16.39 10.20
N TYR A 132 0.19 15.88 11.33
CA TYR A 132 0.12 16.55 12.62
C TYR A 132 1.48 17.03 13.12
N GLY A 133 2.13 17.86 12.30
CA GLY A 133 3.31 18.62 12.72
C GLY A 133 4.58 17.81 12.90
N LEU A 134 4.70 16.64 12.26
CA LEU A 134 5.85 15.75 12.40
C LEU A 134 6.04 15.28 13.86
N ASP A 135 4.94 14.93 14.52
CA ASP A 135 4.93 14.48 15.91
C ASP A 135 5.83 13.24 16.12
N PRO A 136 6.92 13.34 16.90
CA PRO A 136 7.86 12.23 17.09
C PRO A 136 7.23 11.02 17.79
N GLY A 137 6.16 11.22 18.57
CA GLY A 137 5.40 10.12 19.17
C GLY A 137 4.72 9.25 18.12
N LEU A 138 4.09 9.88 17.12
CA LEU A 138 3.47 9.17 16.00
C LEU A 138 4.52 8.46 15.14
N LEU A 139 5.65 9.11 14.86
CA LEU A 139 6.75 8.45 14.16
C LEU A 139 7.28 7.24 14.94
N SER A 140 7.43 7.36 16.26
CA SER A 140 7.83 6.24 17.12
C SER A 140 6.83 5.09 17.05
N SER A 141 5.52 5.37 17.08
CA SER A 141 4.48 4.34 16.93
C SER A 141 4.55 3.66 15.55
N ALA A 142 4.79 4.42 14.48
CA ALA A 142 4.98 3.87 13.13
C ALA A 142 6.19 2.92 13.08
N ILE A 143 7.32 3.34 13.66
CA ILE A 143 8.55 2.53 13.74
C ILE A 143 8.32 1.28 14.58
N SER A 144 7.65 1.38 15.73
CA SER A 144 7.39 0.22 16.59
C SER A 144 6.53 -0.84 15.90
N ALA A 145 5.48 -0.43 15.19
CA ALA A 145 4.63 -1.34 14.43
C ALA A 145 5.39 -1.99 13.25
N TRP A 146 6.21 -1.21 12.54
CA TRP A 146 7.08 -1.71 11.48
C TRP A 146 8.11 -2.72 12.00
N GLN A 147 8.80 -2.38 13.10
CA GLN A 147 9.84 -3.21 13.70
C GLN A 147 9.27 -4.55 14.17
N TYR A 148 8.05 -4.53 14.69
CA TYR A 148 7.35 -5.74 15.09
C TYR A 148 7.19 -6.73 13.93
N VAL A 149 6.89 -6.24 12.71
CA VAL A 149 6.82 -7.07 11.50
C VAL A 149 8.20 -7.47 11.03
N TYR A 150 9.16 -6.53 11.02
CA TYR A 150 10.54 -6.79 10.60
C TYR A 150 11.18 -7.93 11.40
N ASP A 151 10.98 -7.96 12.71
CA ASP A 151 11.58 -8.95 13.60
C ASP A 151 10.86 -10.32 13.58
N ASN A 152 9.58 -10.35 13.18
CA ASN A 152 8.74 -11.54 13.37
C ASN A 152 8.11 -12.10 12.10
N ALA A 153 8.23 -11.46 10.93
CA ALA A 153 7.52 -11.85 9.71
C ALA A 153 8.27 -11.59 8.41
N PHE A 154 9.08 -10.52 8.39
CA PHE A 154 9.93 -10.18 7.25
C PHE A 154 11.07 -11.19 7.08
N ILE A 155 11.38 -11.54 5.83
CA ILE A 155 12.47 -12.46 5.50
C ILE A 155 13.68 -11.64 5.08
N SER A 156 14.69 -11.55 5.94
CA SER A 156 15.96 -10.91 5.64
C SER A 156 16.90 -11.81 4.85
N GLU A 157 17.96 -11.23 4.28
CA GLU A 157 19.03 -12.02 3.65
C GLU A 157 19.74 -12.95 4.64
N ALA A 158 19.86 -12.53 5.91
CA ALA A 158 20.45 -13.36 6.96
C ALA A 158 19.59 -14.61 7.24
N ASP A 159 18.27 -14.46 7.21
CA ASP A 159 17.34 -15.56 7.40
C ASP A 159 17.44 -16.60 6.29
N VAL A 160 17.66 -16.14 5.05
CA VAL A 160 17.93 -17.02 3.91
C VAL A 160 19.29 -17.72 4.05
N ALA A 161 20.34 -16.97 4.45
CA ALA A 161 21.70 -17.50 4.56
C ALA A 161 21.86 -18.55 5.67
N ASN A 162 21.14 -18.39 6.79
CA ASN A 162 21.19 -19.32 7.91
C ASN A 162 20.41 -20.62 7.67
N GLY A 163 19.70 -20.74 6.54
CA GLY A 163 18.94 -21.92 6.15
C GLY A 163 17.64 -22.08 6.95
N ALA A 164 16.82 -23.04 6.50
CA ALA A 164 15.53 -23.36 7.10
C ALA A 164 15.68 -23.69 8.61
N GLY A 165 15.41 -22.70 9.47
CA GLY A 165 15.43 -22.85 10.92
C GLY A 165 16.01 -21.67 11.71
N ALA A 166 16.74 -20.74 11.09
CA ALA A 166 17.34 -19.61 11.81
C ALA A 166 17.03 -18.28 11.11
N GLY A 167 15.77 -17.84 11.23
CA GLY A 167 15.34 -16.54 10.68
C GLY A 167 13.95 -16.51 10.05
N THR A 168 13.27 -17.65 9.96
CA THR A 168 12.03 -17.82 9.22
C THR A 168 10.81 -17.28 9.95
N ALA A 169 10.92 -16.19 10.74
CA ALA A 169 9.77 -15.65 11.48
C ALA A 169 9.09 -16.69 12.40
N GLY A 170 9.86 -17.67 12.91
CA GLY A 170 9.33 -18.80 13.68
C GLY A 170 8.63 -19.90 12.86
N ARG A 171 8.69 -19.86 11.52
CA ARG A 171 8.13 -20.89 10.63
C ARG A 171 9.04 -22.11 10.60
N THR A 172 8.49 -23.27 10.92
CA THR A 172 9.16 -24.55 10.74
C THR A 172 8.87 -25.05 9.33
N PHE A 173 9.87 -25.08 8.46
CA PHE A 173 9.76 -25.74 7.17
C PHE A 173 9.90 -27.26 7.37
N PRO A 174 8.87 -28.07 7.07
CA PRO A 174 9.01 -29.52 7.09
C PRO A 174 9.89 -30.06 5.94
N TYR A 175 10.23 -29.23 4.95
CA TYR A 175 10.95 -29.63 3.74
C TYR A 175 11.99 -28.57 3.33
N ALA A 176 13.10 -29.01 2.73
CA ALA A 176 13.99 -28.10 2.04
C ALA A 176 13.21 -27.36 0.94
N LEU A 177 13.37 -26.04 0.85
CA LEU A 177 12.77 -25.24 -0.22
C LEU A 177 13.15 -25.83 -1.59
N PRO A 178 12.21 -25.96 -2.54
CA PRO A 178 12.52 -26.53 -3.85
C PRO A 178 13.67 -25.76 -4.52
N ALA A 179 14.79 -26.45 -4.79
CA ALA A 179 16.01 -25.82 -5.30
C ALA A 179 15.79 -25.03 -6.61
N ASP A 180 14.88 -25.51 -7.45
CA ASP A 180 14.57 -24.88 -8.74
C ASP A 180 13.83 -23.54 -8.59
N CYS A 181 13.14 -23.33 -7.47
CA CYS A 181 12.33 -22.14 -7.22
C CYS A 181 13.16 -20.88 -6.96
N PHE A 182 14.35 -21.07 -6.38
CA PHE A 182 15.22 -20.00 -5.88
C PHE A 182 16.59 -20.00 -6.57
N SER A 183 16.70 -20.72 -7.69
CA SER A 183 17.95 -20.87 -8.45
C SER A 183 18.49 -19.55 -9.01
N ASN A 184 17.62 -18.58 -9.30
CA ASN A 184 17.98 -17.27 -9.86
C ASN A 184 17.42 -16.07 -9.05
N ALA A 185 16.75 -16.32 -7.92
CA ALA A 185 16.12 -15.28 -7.10
C ALA A 185 16.03 -15.75 -5.64
N THR A 186 15.92 -14.79 -4.71
CA THR A 186 15.86 -15.03 -3.26
C THR A 186 14.48 -14.72 -2.71
N ILE A 187 14.03 -15.45 -1.68
CA ILE A 187 12.81 -15.11 -0.93
C ILE A 187 12.97 -13.93 0.02
N ALA A 188 14.20 -13.40 0.18
CA ALA A 188 14.44 -12.22 0.99
C ALA A 188 13.57 -11.05 0.48
N GLY A 189 12.99 -10.30 1.41
CA GLY A 189 12.01 -9.25 1.11
C GLY A 189 10.56 -9.67 1.26
N GLY A 190 10.28 -10.98 1.28
CA GLY A 190 8.95 -11.51 1.55
C GLY A 190 8.51 -11.23 2.99
N VAL A 191 7.18 -11.20 3.19
CA VAL A 191 6.54 -11.09 4.50
C VAL A 191 5.48 -12.18 4.55
N PHE A 192 5.61 -13.12 5.47
CA PHE A 192 4.61 -14.19 5.57
C PHE A 192 3.25 -13.63 5.97
N TYR A 193 2.17 -14.22 5.48
CA TYR A 193 0.83 -13.72 5.75
C TYR A 193 0.33 -14.08 7.16
N TYR A 194 0.18 -15.38 7.48
CA TYR A 194 -0.55 -15.80 8.69
C TYR A 194 0.28 -15.84 9.96
N LYS A 195 0.05 -14.98 10.95
CA LYS A 195 0.83 -14.96 12.20
C LYS A 195 0.90 -16.30 12.94
N ASN A 196 -0.23 -16.99 13.09
CA ASN A 196 -0.34 -18.17 13.96
C ASN A 196 -0.26 -19.53 13.23
N ARG A 197 0.02 -19.56 11.92
CA ARG A 197 0.03 -20.81 11.12
C ARG A 197 1.45 -21.20 10.70
N THR A 198 2.32 -21.58 11.63
CA THR A 198 3.77 -21.76 11.36
C THR A 198 4.14 -22.75 10.24
N SER A 199 3.24 -23.67 9.85
CA SER A 199 3.41 -24.59 8.71
C SER A 199 2.98 -24.00 7.36
N ASP A 200 2.21 -22.91 7.37
CA ASP A 200 1.77 -22.19 6.18
C ASP A 200 2.92 -21.32 5.69
N THR A 201 3.26 -21.44 4.40
CA THR A 201 4.39 -20.72 3.80
C THR A 201 3.95 -19.65 2.81
N THR A 202 2.70 -19.21 2.91
CA THR A 202 2.13 -18.16 2.07
C THR A 202 2.74 -16.81 2.41
N ILE A 203 3.23 -16.14 1.36
CA ILE A 203 3.63 -14.74 1.34
C ILE A 203 2.68 -14.04 0.37
N ASN A 204 2.08 -12.92 0.77
CA ASN A 204 1.11 -12.21 -0.06
C ASN A 204 1.48 -10.74 -0.29
N SER A 205 0.98 -10.15 -1.37
CA SER A 205 1.15 -8.73 -1.72
C SER A 205 0.49 -7.80 -0.73
N GLU A 206 -0.58 -8.25 -0.05
CA GLU A 206 -1.22 -7.53 1.04
C GLU A 206 -0.28 -7.26 2.22
N SER A 207 0.71 -8.12 2.46
CA SER A 207 1.73 -7.88 3.48
C SER A 207 2.96 -7.20 2.87
N VAL A 208 3.48 -7.73 1.76
CA VAL A 208 4.76 -7.26 1.18
C VAL A 208 4.66 -5.84 0.62
N GLY A 209 3.59 -5.51 -0.10
CA GLY A 209 3.39 -4.22 -0.73
C GLY A 209 3.32 -3.05 0.27
N PRO A 210 2.41 -3.06 1.27
CA PRO A 210 2.37 -1.99 2.25
C PRO A 210 3.62 -1.96 3.14
N PHE A 211 4.26 -3.11 3.41
CA PHE A 211 5.53 -3.14 4.13
C PHE A 211 6.63 -2.41 3.34
N MET A 212 6.71 -2.65 2.03
CA MET A 212 7.59 -1.90 1.13
C MET A 212 7.29 -0.39 1.19
N ALA A 213 6.01 0.00 1.08
CA ALA A 213 5.61 1.40 1.10
C ALA A 213 5.99 2.10 2.40
N VAL A 214 5.66 1.51 3.56
CA VAL A 214 5.98 2.11 4.86
C VAL A 214 7.47 2.08 5.16
N SER A 215 8.22 1.08 4.68
CA SER A 215 9.68 1.07 4.75
C SER A 215 10.27 2.26 3.97
N ALA A 216 9.79 2.51 2.75
CA ALA A 216 10.25 3.64 1.95
C ALA A 216 9.91 5.00 2.62
N TYR A 217 8.72 5.09 3.24
CA TYR A 217 8.30 6.24 4.03
C TYR A 217 9.17 6.47 5.27
N LEU A 218 9.47 5.43 6.04
CA LEU A 218 10.34 5.53 7.20
C LEU A 218 11.77 5.92 6.80
N TYR A 219 12.28 5.43 5.66
CA TYR A 219 13.54 5.93 5.11
C TYR A 219 13.46 7.42 4.76
N GLU A 220 12.39 7.86 4.10
CA GLU A 220 12.18 9.28 3.76
C GLU A 220 12.22 10.18 5.02
N ALA A 221 11.61 9.73 6.12
CA ALA A 221 11.54 10.49 7.36
C ALA A 221 12.82 10.45 8.20
N THR A 222 13.60 9.36 8.13
CA THR A 222 14.70 9.10 9.09
C THR A 222 16.08 9.00 8.46
N SER A 223 16.15 8.83 7.14
CA SER A 223 17.38 8.47 6.40
C SER A 223 18.07 7.19 6.90
N ASN A 224 17.38 6.33 7.67
CA ASN A 224 17.95 5.08 8.15
C ASN A 224 17.96 4.02 7.04
N ALA A 225 19.16 3.63 6.62
CA ALA A 225 19.39 2.70 5.51
C ALA A 225 18.71 1.33 5.70
N THR A 226 18.45 0.88 6.93
CA THR A 226 17.72 -0.37 7.19
C THR A 226 16.34 -0.36 6.52
N TYR A 227 15.61 0.77 6.59
CA TYR A 227 14.31 0.88 5.96
C TYR A 227 14.40 0.89 4.43
N LEU A 228 15.41 1.54 3.86
CA LEU A 228 15.63 1.50 2.41
C LEU A 228 15.98 0.10 1.93
N SER A 229 16.84 -0.62 2.65
CA SER A 229 17.19 -2.02 2.35
C SER A 229 15.97 -2.93 2.42
N ALA A 230 15.12 -2.79 3.44
CA ALA A 230 13.88 -3.55 3.56
C ALA A 230 12.93 -3.26 2.39
N ALA A 231 12.74 -1.98 2.03
CA ALA A 231 11.92 -1.58 0.88
C ALA A 231 12.44 -2.18 -0.43
N GLN A 232 13.76 -2.15 -0.66
CA GLN A 232 14.40 -2.72 -1.85
C GLN A 232 14.21 -4.23 -1.92
N LEU A 233 14.45 -4.95 -0.82
CA LEU A 233 14.25 -6.40 -0.78
C LEU A 233 12.78 -6.75 -1.07
N SER A 234 11.82 -6.06 -0.46
CA SER A 234 10.39 -6.30 -0.74
C SER A 234 10.02 -6.00 -2.20
N LEU A 235 10.57 -4.95 -2.79
CA LEU A 235 10.40 -4.68 -4.23
C LEU A 235 10.95 -5.83 -5.08
N ASP A 236 12.16 -6.29 -4.80
CA ASP A 236 12.80 -7.38 -5.53
C ASP A 236 12.00 -8.68 -5.39
N PHE A 237 11.48 -8.99 -4.20
CA PHE A 237 10.57 -10.10 -4.00
C PHE A 237 9.31 -9.98 -4.87
N MET A 238 8.64 -8.81 -4.83
CA MET A 238 7.44 -8.60 -5.65
C MET A 238 7.76 -8.75 -7.14
N LEU A 239 8.88 -8.21 -7.63
CA LEU A 239 9.28 -8.31 -9.03
C LEU A 239 9.58 -9.75 -9.48
N ASN A 240 10.16 -10.56 -8.60
CA ASN A 240 10.53 -11.93 -8.92
C ASN A 240 9.36 -12.92 -8.85
N TYR A 241 8.42 -12.72 -7.92
CA TYR A 241 7.40 -13.74 -7.60
C TYR A 241 5.95 -13.30 -7.79
N LEU A 242 5.64 -12.01 -7.62
CA LEU A 242 4.26 -11.53 -7.61
C LEU A 242 3.92 -10.71 -8.87
N TRP A 243 4.88 -10.01 -9.46
CA TRP A 243 4.69 -9.18 -10.65
C TRP A 243 4.87 -9.99 -11.93
N ASN A 244 3.85 -10.02 -12.79
CA ASN A 244 3.93 -10.74 -14.07
C ASN A 244 4.35 -9.86 -15.26
N GLY A 245 4.72 -8.60 -15.01
CA GLY A 245 4.98 -7.61 -16.06
C GLY A 245 3.83 -6.65 -16.33
N THR A 246 2.64 -6.94 -15.84
CA THR A 246 1.39 -6.17 -16.06
C THR A 246 0.60 -5.96 -14.77
N ILE A 247 0.48 -6.97 -13.92
CA ILE A 247 -0.20 -6.95 -12.62
C ILE A 247 0.59 -7.71 -11.56
N VAL A 248 0.29 -7.39 -10.30
CA VAL A 248 0.73 -8.09 -9.09
C VAL A 248 -0.30 -9.17 -8.75
N TYR A 249 0.15 -10.39 -8.53
CA TYR A 249 -0.65 -11.47 -7.98
C TYR A 249 -0.74 -11.37 -6.47
N ASP A 250 -1.84 -11.90 -5.91
CA ASP A 250 -2.13 -11.84 -4.48
C ASP A 250 -1.12 -12.62 -3.63
N SER A 251 -0.84 -13.89 -3.96
CA SER A 251 -0.10 -14.79 -3.08
C SER A 251 0.93 -15.65 -3.79
N PHE A 252 2.02 -15.95 -3.09
CA PHE A 252 3.06 -16.90 -3.45
C PHE A 252 3.28 -17.89 -2.31
N VAL A 253 3.31 -19.18 -2.63
CA VAL A 253 3.52 -20.24 -1.64
C VAL A 253 4.90 -20.85 -1.88
N THR A 254 5.79 -20.65 -0.91
CA THR A 254 7.21 -20.99 -1.07
C THR A 254 7.49 -22.50 -1.12
N ASP A 255 6.64 -23.33 -0.48
CA ASP A 255 6.80 -24.79 -0.44
C ASP A 255 6.61 -25.47 -1.80
N SER A 256 5.73 -24.91 -2.62
CA SER A 256 5.29 -25.44 -3.91
C SER A 256 5.78 -24.57 -5.06
N CYS A 257 6.45 -23.45 -4.75
CA CYS A 257 6.88 -22.46 -5.72
C CYS A 257 5.74 -22.00 -6.65
N SER A 258 4.57 -21.75 -6.06
CA SER A 258 3.35 -21.60 -6.85
C SER A 258 2.58 -20.34 -6.49
N ILE A 259 1.83 -19.86 -7.47
CA ILE A 259 0.83 -18.80 -7.31
C ILE A 259 -0.52 -19.53 -7.35
N PRO A 260 -1.09 -19.90 -6.18
CA PRO A 260 -2.21 -20.83 -6.09
C PRO A 260 -3.46 -20.30 -6.80
N THR A 261 -3.63 -18.98 -6.85
CA THR A 261 -4.83 -18.31 -7.39
C THR A 261 -4.47 -17.14 -8.27
N LYS A 262 -3.95 -17.41 -9.49
CA LYS A 262 -3.67 -16.37 -10.50
C LYS A 262 -4.90 -15.53 -10.91
N SER A 263 -6.10 -16.00 -10.61
CA SER A 263 -7.37 -15.31 -10.86
C SER A 263 -7.84 -14.42 -9.69
N ALA A 264 -7.30 -14.62 -8.48
CA ALA A 264 -7.56 -13.77 -7.33
C ALA A 264 -6.59 -12.58 -7.39
N VAL A 265 -6.94 -11.61 -8.23
CA VAL A 265 -6.19 -10.35 -8.37
C VAL A 265 -7.09 -9.23 -7.90
N LEU A 266 -6.56 -8.38 -7.03
CA LEU A 266 -7.29 -7.32 -6.36
C LEU A 266 -6.61 -5.97 -6.62
N SER A 267 -7.39 -4.90 -6.70
CA SER A 267 -6.85 -3.56 -7.02
C SER A 267 -5.88 -3.03 -5.97
N TYR A 268 -6.08 -3.36 -4.69
CA TYR A 268 -5.21 -2.91 -3.59
C TYR A 268 -3.77 -3.48 -3.63
N ASP A 269 -3.56 -4.70 -4.17
CA ASP A 269 -2.22 -5.27 -4.36
C ASP A 269 -1.40 -4.40 -5.32
N GLN A 270 -2.07 -3.93 -6.36
CA GLN A 270 -1.51 -3.03 -7.35
C GLN A 270 -1.21 -1.67 -6.72
N ALA A 271 -2.13 -1.19 -5.88
CA ALA A 271 -2.01 0.07 -5.19
C ALA A 271 -0.77 0.13 -4.31
N TRP A 272 -0.55 -0.90 -3.50
CA TRP A 272 0.57 -0.96 -2.59
C TRP A 272 1.91 -1.05 -3.32
N PHE A 273 1.93 -1.82 -4.42
CA PHE A 273 3.09 -1.86 -5.31
C PHE A 273 3.39 -0.47 -5.91
N ILE A 274 2.40 0.21 -6.46
CA ILE A 274 2.55 1.56 -7.03
C ILE A 274 2.99 2.57 -5.96
N GLU A 275 2.36 2.54 -4.79
CA GLU A 275 2.61 3.48 -3.71
C GLU A 275 4.07 3.39 -3.27
N GLY A 276 4.53 2.20 -2.87
CA GLY A 276 5.92 2.01 -2.43
C GLY A 276 6.93 2.26 -3.56
N LEU A 277 6.65 1.81 -4.79
CA LEU A 277 7.50 2.08 -5.95
C LEU A 277 7.64 3.58 -6.22
N SER A 278 6.55 4.35 -6.11
CA SER A 278 6.57 5.79 -6.32
C SER A 278 7.38 6.53 -5.25
N VAL A 279 7.29 6.07 -4.00
CA VAL A 279 8.07 6.62 -2.88
C VAL A 279 9.54 6.34 -3.11
N MET A 280 9.90 5.08 -3.39
CA MET A 280 11.28 4.67 -3.67
C MET A 280 11.88 5.40 -4.87
N ALA A 281 11.16 5.49 -6.00
CA ALA A 281 11.64 6.22 -7.19
C ALA A 281 11.93 7.68 -6.85
N ASN A 282 11.05 8.34 -6.10
CA ASN A 282 11.24 9.74 -5.73
C ASN A 282 12.39 9.98 -4.73
N ILE A 283 12.53 9.15 -3.70
CA ILE A 283 13.56 9.38 -2.66
C ILE A 283 14.96 8.96 -3.13
N THR A 284 15.06 7.95 -4.00
CA THR A 284 16.33 7.46 -4.53
C THR A 284 16.75 8.15 -5.83
N LYS A 285 15.83 8.85 -6.51
CA LYS A 285 16.05 9.42 -7.85
C LYS A 285 16.53 8.38 -8.87
N ASN A 286 16.01 7.16 -8.75
CA ASN A 286 16.39 6.04 -9.60
C ASN A 286 15.54 6.01 -10.87
N ASP A 287 16.18 6.18 -12.02
CA ASP A 287 15.53 6.19 -13.34
C ASP A 287 14.93 4.82 -13.71
N THR A 288 15.52 3.71 -13.26
CA THR A 288 14.97 2.36 -13.47
C THR A 288 13.65 2.19 -12.72
N LEU A 289 13.56 2.65 -11.47
CA LEU A 289 12.30 2.63 -10.70
C LEU A 289 11.26 3.57 -11.33
N THR A 290 11.69 4.71 -11.84
CA THR A 290 10.82 5.63 -12.57
C THR A 290 10.28 5.00 -13.85
N ALA A 291 11.13 4.32 -14.64
CA ALA A 291 10.71 3.59 -15.84
C ALA A 291 9.75 2.43 -15.52
N LEU A 292 9.99 1.71 -14.42
CA LEU A 292 9.09 0.67 -13.93
C LEU A 292 7.73 1.27 -13.53
N LEU A 293 7.71 2.41 -12.85
CA LEU A 293 6.47 3.10 -12.46
C LEU A 293 5.67 3.54 -13.69
N LEU A 294 6.35 4.09 -14.71
CA LEU A 294 5.74 4.46 -15.98
C LEU A 294 5.14 3.26 -16.73
N LYS A 295 5.61 2.04 -16.45
CA LYS A 295 5.03 0.79 -16.96
C LYS A 295 3.87 0.29 -16.13
N ALA A 296 4.06 0.24 -14.81
CA ALA A 296 3.11 -0.38 -13.90
C ALA A 296 1.79 0.38 -13.84
N VAL A 297 1.82 1.72 -13.79
CA VAL A 297 0.60 2.53 -13.65
C VAL A 297 -0.41 2.32 -14.79
N PRO A 298 -0.07 2.48 -16.08
CA PRO A 298 -1.03 2.25 -17.15
C PRO A 298 -1.49 0.79 -17.25
N SER A 299 -0.62 -0.17 -16.91
CA SER A 299 -0.96 -1.60 -16.99
C SER A 299 -1.97 -2.04 -15.94
N VAL A 300 -1.92 -1.48 -14.72
CA VAL A 300 -2.84 -1.85 -13.64
C VAL A 300 -4.13 -1.02 -13.62
N ILE A 301 -4.10 0.23 -14.12
CA ILE A 301 -5.31 1.06 -14.23
C ILE A 301 -6.33 0.47 -15.21
N THR A 302 -5.87 -0.16 -16.29
CA THR A 302 -6.71 -0.60 -17.41
C THR A 302 -7.21 -2.04 -17.31
N VAL A 303 -7.04 -2.68 -16.14
CA VAL A 303 -7.41 -4.09 -15.95
C VAL A 303 -8.94 -4.24 -15.87
N PRO A 304 -9.57 -5.02 -16.76
CA PRO A 304 -11.03 -5.19 -16.81
C PRO A 304 -11.67 -5.81 -15.57
N LYS A 305 -10.85 -6.39 -14.67
CA LYS A 305 -11.31 -7.00 -13.43
C LYS A 305 -11.90 -5.96 -12.45
N TRP A 306 -11.30 -4.78 -12.39
CA TRP A 306 -11.70 -3.70 -11.48
C TRP A 306 -11.92 -2.37 -12.15
N THR A 307 -11.58 -2.19 -13.43
CA THR A 307 -11.83 -0.96 -14.18
C THR A 307 -12.63 -1.29 -15.43
N ASP A 308 -13.78 -0.65 -15.62
CA ASP A 308 -14.54 -0.79 -16.86
C ASP A 308 -13.93 0.02 -18.03
N GLN A 309 -14.50 -0.10 -19.23
CA GLN A 309 -14.02 0.61 -20.41
C GLN A 309 -14.15 2.14 -20.30
N SER A 310 -15.06 2.63 -19.46
CA SER A 310 -15.25 4.05 -19.17
C SER A 310 -14.29 4.56 -18.09
N GLY A 311 -13.41 3.69 -17.58
CA GLY A 311 -12.42 4.03 -16.57
C GLY A 311 -12.97 4.06 -15.16
N VAL A 312 -14.17 3.53 -14.91
CA VAL A 312 -14.78 3.50 -13.57
C VAL A 312 -14.34 2.25 -12.81
N ILE A 313 -13.98 2.42 -11.53
CA ILE A 313 -13.68 1.29 -10.65
C ILE A 313 -14.98 0.54 -10.30
N THR A 314 -15.00 -0.76 -10.55
CA THR A 314 -16.16 -1.64 -10.34
C THR A 314 -16.07 -2.53 -9.09
N GLU A 315 -14.96 -2.44 -8.34
CA GLU A 315 -14.76 -3.20 -7.09
C GLU A 315 -15.38 -2.51 -5.86
N GLY A 316 -15.60 -3.31 -4.80
CA GLY A 316 -15.95 -2.84 -3.46
C GLY A 316 -17.44 -2.60 -3.24
N ASP A 317 -18.28 -3.54 -3.70
CA ASP A 317 -19.74 -3.54 -3.48
C ASP A 317 -20.17 -4.36 -2.24
N ASN A 318 -19.23 -5.04 -1.56
CA ASN A 318 -19.46 -5.76 -0.32
C ASN A 318 -18.59 -5.22 0.82
N ALA A 319 -19.03 -5.40 2.07
CA ALA A 319 -18.38 -4.83 3.25
C ALA A 319 -16.92 -5.26 3.42
N THR A 320 -16.60 -6.52 3.11
CA THR A 320 -15.24 -7.09 3.23
C THR A 320 -14.25 -6.56 2.20
N GLN A 321 -14.73 -5.84 1.17
CA GLN A 321 -13.92 -5.26 0.11
C GLN A 321 -14.15 -3.74 -0.03
N ALA A 322 -14.76 -3.13 0.99
CA ALA A 322 -15.24 -1.75 0.92
C ALA A 322 -14.13 -0.72 0.66
N ASN A 323 -12.89 -1.01 1.08
CA ASN A 323 -11.74 -0.12 0.93
C ASN A 323 -10.79 -0.46 -0.25
N LEU A 324 -11.06 -1.49 -1.05
CA LEU A 324 -10.16 -1.85 -2.16
C LEU A 324 -9.98 -0.67 -3.13
N LYS A 325 -11.11 -0.08 -3.55
CA LYS A 325 -11.13 1.08 -4.45
C LYS A 325 -10.42 2.31 -3.84
N SER A 326 -10.56 2.52 -2.53
CA SER A 326 -9.97 3.68 -1.86
C SER A 326 -8.46 3.54 -1.72
N ILE A 327 -7.96 2.34 -1.39
CA ILE A 327 -6.53 2.03 -1.38
C ILE A 327 -5.96 2.20 -2.80
N PHE A 328 -6.65 1.70 -3.83
CA PHE A 328 -6.21 1.85 -5.22
C PHE A 328 -6.07 3.31 -5.64
N VAL A 329 -7.09 4.14 -5.40
CA VAL A 329 -7.03 5.58 -5.67
C VAL A 329 -5.93 6.26 -4.85
N ARG A 330 -5.71 5.86 -3.60
CA ARG A 330 -4.65 6.42 -2.75
C ARG A 330 -3.25 6.14 -3.30
N GLY A 331 -2.95 4.90 -3.66
CA GLY A 331 -1.63 4.54 -4.19
C GLY A 331 -1.32 5.31 -5.47
N LEU A 332 -2.33 5.46 -6.35
CA LEU A 332 -2.23 6.30 -7.54
C LEU A 332 -2.04 7.79 -7.19
N ALA A 333 -2.78 8.32 -6.23
CA ALA A 333 -2.67 9.72 -5.81
C ALA A 333 -1.27 10.06 -5.27
N GLU A 334 -0.64 9.15 -4.52
CA GLU A 334 0.74 9.32 -4.07
C GLU A 334 1.72 9.34 -5.25
N ALA A 335 1.56 8.42 -6.21
CA ALA A 335 2.37 8.40 -7.43
C ALA A 335 2.22 9.70 -8.24
N ARG A 336 0.99 10.21 -8.40
CA ARG A 336 0.72 11.51 -9.04
C ARG A 336 1.42 12.65 -8.30
N ARG A 337 1.32 12.70 -6.97
CA ARG A 337 1.90 13.77 -6.14
C ARG A 337 3.43 13.81 -6.24
N ARG A 338 4.08 12.65 -6.39
CA ARG A 338 5.54 12.54 -6.54
C ARG A 338 6.05 12.82 -7.94
N ASN A 339 5.16 12.90 -8.94
CA ASN A 339 5.53 13.15 -10.35
C ASN A 339 4.84 14.39 -10.93
N PRO A 340 4.85 15.56 -10.25
CA PRO A 340 4.06 16.72 -10.66
C PRO A 340 4.47 17.23 -12.05
N GLY A 341 3.48 17.61 -12.86
CA GLY A 341 3.70 18.18 -14.19
C GLY A 341 4.12 17.17 -15.28
N THR A 342 4.16 15.88 -14.97
CA THR A 342 4.52 14.83 -15.93
C THR A 342 3.29 14.28 -16.68
N PRO A 343 3.47 13.62 -17.84
CA PRO A 343 2.40 12.86 -18.49
C PRO A 343 1.78 11.80 -17.57
N LEU A 344 2.58 11.17 -16.71
CA LEU A 344 2.11 10.18 -15.74
C LEU A 344 1.14 10.79 -14.73
N ALA A 345 1.47 11.95 -14.17
CA ALA A 345 0.58 12.66 -13.25
C ALA A 345 -0.72 13.07 -13.93
N ASN A 346 -0.67 13.53 -15.18
CA ASN A 346 -1.87 13.90 -15.94
C ASN A 346 -2.77 12.67 -16.23
N TYR A 347 -2.16 11.54 -16.57
CA TYR A 347 -2.88 10.28 -16.80
C TYR A 347 -3.58 9.79 -15.52
N ILE A 348 -2.85 9.78 -14.39
CA ILE A 348 -3.43 9.41 -13.10
C ILE A 348 -4.53 10.40 -12.67
N GLU A 349 -4.31 11.70 -12.83
CA GLU A 349 -5.29 12.73 -12.47
C GLU A 349 -6.59 12.59 -13.27
N ALA A 350 -6.48 12.28 -14.57
CA ALA A 350 -7.64 11.98 -15.40
C ALA A 350 -8.41 10.77 -14.86
N TYR A 351 -7.72 9.68 -14.54
CA TYR A 351 -8.35 8.46 -13.99
C TYR A 351 -9.02 8.69 -12.63
N ILE A 352 -8.36 9.40 -11.71
CA ILE A 352 -8.93 9.73 -10.40
C ILE A 352 -10.15 10.64 -10.56
N THR A 353 -10.10 11.59 -11.50
CA THR A 353 -11.22 12.50 -11.74
C THR A 353 -12.46 11.76 -12.24
N VAL A 354 -12.31 10.74 -13.09
CA VAL A 354 -13.42 9.86 -13.52
C VAL A 354 -14.15 9.32 -12.29
N GLN A 355 -13.42 8.84 -11.26
CA GLN A 355 -14.01 8.29 -10.04
C GLN A 355 -14.79 9.34 -9.24
N VAL A 356 -14.22 10.53 -9.09
CA VAL A 356 -14.86 11.63 -8.36
C VAL A 356 -16.19 12.02 -9.02
N GLN A 357 -16.29 11.94 -10.35
CA GLN A 357 -17.53 12.23 -11.06
C GLN A 357 -18.61 11.16 -10.93
N GLN A 358 -18.23 9.92 -10.56
CA GLN A 358 -19.19 8.87 -10.27
C GLN A 358 -19.82 9.00 -8.88
N VAL A 359 -19.20 9.77 -7.97
CA VAL A 359 -19.81 10.06 -6.67
C VAL A 359 -21.01 10.96 -6.92
N PRO A 360 -22.25 10.47 -6.76
CA PRO A 360 -23.41 11.25 -7.16
C PRO A 360 -23.44 12.54 -6.36
N SER A 361 -23.63 13.66 -7.06
CA SER A 361 -23.91 15.00 -6.52
C SER A 361 -25.08 15.03 -5.50
N ILE A 362 -25.82 13.93 -5.40
CA ILE A 362 -26.88 13.65 -4.41
C ILE A 362 -26.34 13.42 -2.99
N ILE A 363 -25.09 13.02 -2.78
CA ILE A 363 -24.53 12.96 -1.41
C ILE A 363 -24.37 14.37 -0.83
N LEU A 364 -24.03 15.37 -1.66
CA LEU A 364 -24.01 16.78 -1.26
C LEU A 364 -25.41 17.37 -0.99
N HIS A 365 -26.44 16.86 -1.69
CA HIS A 365 -27.81 17.38 -1.56
C HIS A 365 -28.61 16.70 -0.43
N ARG A 366 -28.32 15.43 -0.11
CA ARG A 366 -28.98 14.69 0.98
C ARG A 366 -28.44 15.02 2.37
N LEU A 367 -27.21 15.50 2.49
CA LEU A 367 -26.68 16.05 3.76
C LEU A 367 -27.27 17.43 4.11
N LEU A 368 -27.78 18.19 3.13
CA LEU A 368 -28.41 19.50 3.34
C LEU A 368 -29.93 19.45 3.56
N THR A 369 -30.57 18.29 3.40
CA THR A 369 -32.04 18.16 3.50
C THR A 369 -32.53 17.40 4.74
N HIS A 370 -31.62 16.93 5.60
CA HIS A 370 -31.95 16.26 6.88
C HIS A 370 -31.24 16.88 8.10
N ILE A 371 -31.06 18.20 8.09
CA ILE A 371 -30.86 19.01 9.32
C ILE A 371 -32.11 19.83 9.55
#